data_AF-A0A2V7JLW6-F1
#
_entry.id   AF-A0A2V7JLW6-F1
#
_cell.length_a   1.000
_cell.length_b   1.000
_cell.length_c   1.000
_cell.angle_alpha   90.00
_cell.angle_beta   90.00
_cell.angle_gamma   90.00
#
_symmetry.space_group_name_H-M   'P 1'
#
loop_
_entity.id
_entity.type
_entity.pdbx_description
1 polymer ?
#
loop_
_entity_poly.entity_id
_entity_poly.type
_entity_poly.pdbx_seq_one_letter_code
_entity_poly.pdbx_strand_id
1 'polypeptide(L)'
;MGIIAILLGVSCKSVEDIPRSQILASEPVTGGGGAHAISTGLIFSLDISSVAPTCREQGVAIFYRTIIRDGDDHHTLVADAGNEPDFAAFTHLLTDGVDEEATWCVFLENVGGGGEGRPESQFFAGRPGTAPDFASYTIDRVEFQIDSVLIASPGSDQNHDGIWTDYYLAGRVVVWGHR
;
A
#
# COMPACT_ATOMS: atom_id res chain seq x y z
N MET A 1 32.45 66.12 -0.37
CA MET A 1 32.87 64.71 -0.58
C MET A 1 32.69 63.97 0.73
N GLY A 2 31.63 63.18 0.87
CA GLY A 2 31.35 62.37 2.06
C GLY A 2 30.11 61.53 1.78
N ILE A 3 30.31 60.24 1.57
CA ILE A 3 29.40 59.31 0.91
C ILE A 3 28.28 58.88 1.88
N ILE A 4 27.03 58.97 1.42
CA ILE A 4 25.85 58.40 2.06
C ILE A 4 25.85 56.90 1.80
N ALA A 5 25.94 56.08 2.85
CA ALA A 5 25.77 54.64 2.76
C ALA A 5 24.27 54.30 2.79
N ILE A 6 23.74 53.87 1.65
CA ILE A 6 22.37 53.34 1.54
C ILE A 6 22.42 51.86 1.91
N LEU A 7 21.84 51.50 3.06
CA LEU A 7 21.55 50.11 3.43
C LEU A 7 20.42 49.60 2.54
N LEU A 8 20.78 48.90 1.46
CA LEU A 8 19.84 48.10 0.69
C LEU A 8 19.49 46.85 1.52
N GLY A 9 18.28 46.86 2.08
CA GLY A 9 17.67 45.67 2.65
C GLY A 9 17.50 44.62 1.57
N VAL A 10 18.31 43.57 1.62
CA VAL A 10 18.04 42.33 0.91
C VAL A 10 16.88 41.68 1.66
N SER A 11 15.66 41.91 1.18
CA SER A 11 14.52 41.10 1.54
C SER A 11 14.82 39.68 1.05
N CYS A 12 15.20 38.79 1.96
CA CYS A 12 15.17 37.35 1.73
C CYS A 12 13.73 37.00 1.38
N LYS A 13 13.41 36.97 0.08
CA LYS A 13 12.25 36.24 -0.40
C LYS A 13 12.40 34.83 0.15
N SER A 14 11.44 34.43 0.97
CA SER A 14 11.28 33.05 1.42
C SER A 14 11.52 32.16 0.21
N VAL A 15 12.49 31.26 0.29
CA VAL A 15 12.51 30.09 -0.57
C VAL A 15 11.14 29.45 -0.35
N GLU A 16 10.33 29.31 -1.40
CA GLU A 16 9.14 28.49 -1.33
C GLU A 16 9.63 27.10 -0.90
N ASP A 17 9.26 26.68 0.31
CA ASP A 17 9.59 25.35 0.82
C ASP A 17 9.08 24.35 -0.20
N ILE A 18 10.01 23.64 -0.86
CA ILE A 18 9.65 22.52 -1.73
C ILE A 18 8.83 21.56 -0.86
N PRO A 19 7.59 21.23 -1.24
CA PRO A 19 6.77 20.31 -0.46
C PRO A 19 7.55 19.03 -0.19
N ARG A 20 7.70 18.68 1.08
CA ARG A 20 8.42 17.47 1.47
C ARG A 20 7.43 16.33 1.63
N SER A 21 7.72 15.23 0.94
CA SER A 21 7.01 13.96 1.14
C SER A 21 7.09 13.54 2.61
N GLN A 22 5.94 13.19 3.18
CA GLN A 22 5.78 12.72 4.55
C GLN A 22 4.84 11.50 4.58
N ILE A 23 4.89 10.73 5.66
CA ILE A 23 3.93 9.63 5.88
C ILE A 23 2.56 10.25 6.15
N LEU A 24 1.59 9.90 5.32
CA LEU A 24 0.18 10.29 5.47
C LEU A 24 -0.62 9.22 6.21
N ALA A 25 -0.32 7.94 5.97
CA ALA A 25 -0.92 6.81 6.67
C ALA A 25 0.04 5.61 6.76
N SER A 26 -0.20 4.74 7.74
CA SER A 26 0.67 3.61 8.05
C SER A 26 -0.14 2.53 8.76
N GLU A 27 -0.61 1.54 8.02
CA GLU A 27 -1.60 0.56 8.50
C GLU A 27 -1.07 -0.87 8.46
N PRO A 28 -1.16 -1.63 9.57
CA PRO A 28 -0.77 -3.03 9.56
C PRO A 28 -1.79 -3.86 8.78
N VAL A 29 -1.30 -4.81 7.99
CA VAL A 29 -2.11 -5.78 7.26
C VAL A 29 -1.55 -7.18 7.47
N THR A 30 -2.46 -8.14 7.53
CA THR A 30 -2.10 -9.55 7.65
C THR A 30 -2.97 -10.41 6.75
N GLY A 31 -2.44 -11.51 6.25
CA GLY A 31 -3.22 -12.55 5.58
C GLY A 31 -2.58 -13.91 5.82
N GLY A 32 -3.39 -14.93 5.95
CA GLY A 32 -2.89 -16.28 6.18
C GLY A 32 -3.95 -17.32 5.88
N GLY A 33 -3.50 -18.54 5.66
CA GLY A 33 -4.37 -19.66 5.35
C GLY A 33 -3.57 -20.87 4.88
N GLY A 34 -4.24 -21.75 4.16
CA GLY A 34 -3.60 -22.89 3.53
C GLY A 34 -4.44 -23.42 2.38
N ALA A 35 -3.79 -24.17 1.49
CA ALA A 35 -4.45 -24.79 0.35
C ALA A 35 -3.84 -26.15 0.02
N HIS A 36 -4.65 -27.01 -0.58
CA HIS A 36 -4.22 -28.30 -1.11
C HIS A 36 -3.50 -28.12 -2.46
N ALA A 37 -2.32 -27.50 -2.42
CA ALA A 37 -1.43 -27.29 -3.55
C ALA A 37 -0.03 -26.94 -3.04
N ILE A 38 1.02 -27.36 -3.76
CA ILE A 38 2.39 -26.92 -3.47
C ILE A 38 2.60 -25.56 -4.13
N SER A 39 2.92 -24.54 -3.34
CA SER A 39 3.27 -23.21 -3.84
C SER A 39 4.45 -22.65 -3.08
N THR A 40 5.20 -21.78 -3.73
CA THR A 40 6.42 -21.16 -3.20
C THR A 40 6.35 -19.64 -3.28
N GLY A 41 5.16 -19.09 -3.53
CA GLY A 41 4.97 -17.67 -3.77
C GLY A 41 3.65 -17.18 -3.19
N LEU A 42 3.67 -15.95 -2.72
CA LEU A 42 2.49 -15.16 -2.38
C LEU A 42 2.37 -13.97 -3.31
N ILE A 43 1.15 -13.47 -3.44
CA ILE A 43 0.89 -12.20 -4.10
C ILE A 43 0.10 -11.33 -3.13
N PHE A 44 0.64 -10.15 -2.83
CA PHE A 44 -0.07 -9.09 -2.13
C PHE A 44 -0.74 -8.16 -3.14
N SER A 45 -1.94 -7.70 -2.82
CA SER A 45 -2.68 -6.71 -3.60
C SER A 45 -3.21 -5.66 -2.63
N LEU A 46 -3.11 -4.40 -3.00
CA LEU A 46 -3.91 -3.35 -2.38
C LEU A 46 -4.83 -2.78 -3.44
N ASP A 47 -6.13 -2.96 -3.23
CA ASP A 47 -7.19 -2.61 -4.15
C ASP A 47 -8.00 -1.43 -3.58
N ILE A 48 -8.44 -0.53 -4.44
CA ILE A 48 -9.36 0.55 -4.10
C ILE A 48 -10.51 0.63 -5.12
N SER A 49 -11.75 0.78 -4.64
CA SER A 49 -12.93 0.87 -5.49
C SER A 49 -14.11 1.56 -4.83
N SER A 50 -14.98 2.16 -5.66
CA SER A 50 -16.23 2.81 -5.26
C SER A 50 -17.40 1.85 -5.01
N VAL A 51 -17.16 0.54 -5.17
CA VAL A 51 -18.09 -0.56 -4.82
C VAL A 51 -17.30 -1.60 -4.03
N ALA A 52 -17.96 -2.36 -3.15
CA ALA A 52 -17.29 -3.39 -2.35
C ALA A 52 -16.57 -4.42 -3.26
N PRO A 53 -15.23 -4.44 -3.32
CA PRO A 53 -14.53 -5.25 -4.29
C PRO A 53 -14.43 -6.70 -3.81
N THR A 54 -14.64 -7.61 -4.74
CA THR A 54 -13.89 -8.87 -4.75
C THR A 54 -12.48 -8.57 -5.23
N CYS A 55 -11.47 -9.10 -4.54
CA CYS A 55 -10.06 -8.86 -4.84
C CYS A 55 -9.75 -8.94 -6.35
N ARG A 56 -9.19 -7.88 -6.93
CA ARG A 56 -8.74 -7.77 -8.34
C ARG A 56 -9.81 -7.87 -9.43
N GLU A 57 -11.11 -7.78 -9.10
CA GLU A 57 -12.16 -7.94 -10.11
C GLU A 57 -12.85 -6.63 -10.52
N GLN A 58 -12.92 -5.64 -9.62
CA GLN A 58 -13.76 -4.44 -9.82
C GLN A 58 -13.09 -3.12 -9.39
N GLY A 59 -11.85 -3.16 -8.91
CA GLY A 59 -11.10 -1.99 -8.44
C GLY A 59 -9.81 -1.72 -9.20
N VAL A 60 -9.12 -0.66 -8.78
CA VAL A 60 -7.75 -0.39 -9.18
C VAL A 60 -6.83 -1.00 -8.13
N ALA A 61 -5.88 -1.83 -8.57
CA ALA A 61 -4.99 -2.55 -7.67
C ALA A 61 -3.53 -2.17 -7.89
N ILE A 62 -2.74 -2.19 -6.84
CA ILE A 62 -1.27 -2.06 -6.89
C ILE A 62 -0.60 -3.29 -6.23
N PHE A 63 0.68 -3.50 -6.49
CA PHE A 63 1.51 -4.62 -6.00
C PHE A 63 1.16 -6.02 -6.52
N TYR A 64 0.06 -6.20 -7.24
CA TYR A 64 -0.46 -7.50 -7.69
C TYR A 64 0.44 -8.27 -8.68
N ARG A 65 1.51 -7.65 -9.16
CA ARG A 65 2.46 -8.24 -10.13
C ARG A 65 3.69 -8.87 -9.47
N THR A 66 3.96 -8.53 -8.21
CA THR A 66 5.15 -8.99 -7.51
C THR A 66 4.85 -10.29 -6.76
N ILE A 67 5.68 -11.30 -6.99
CA ILE A 67 5.62 -12.55 -6.24
C ILE A 67 6.55 -12.42 -5.04
N ILE A 68 5.96 -12.48 -3.86
CA ILE A 68 6.66 -12.53 -2.57
C ILE A 68 7.06 -13.98 -2.30
N ARG A 69 8.32 -14.20 -1.92
CA ARG A 69 8.90 -15.51 -1.62
C ARG A 69 9.17 -15.65 -0.13
N ASP A 70 9.34 -16.89 0.29
CA ASP A 70 9.88 -17.18 1.62
C ASP A 70 11.27 -16.54 1.76
N GLY A 71 11.51 -15.81 2.85
CA GLY A 71 12.73 -15.03 3.07
C GLY A 71 12.70 -13.58 2.56
N ASP A 72 11.57 -13.10 2.00
CA ASP A 72 11.37 -11.68 1.69
C ASP A 72 10.98 -10.83 2.93
N ASP A 73 11.17 -11.37 4.14
CA ASP A 73 10.99 -10.63 5.39
C ASP A 73 11.82 -9.33 5.37
N HIS A 74 11.22 -8.23 5.84
CA HIS A 74 11.83 -6.89 5.88
C HIS A 74 12.13 -6.27 4.50
N HIS A 75 11.69 -6.88 3.39
CA HIS A 75 11.68 -6.22 2.09
C HIS A 75 10.53 -5.20 2.00
N THR A 76 10.71 -4.19 1.16
CA THR A 76 9.69 -3.17 0.90
C THR A 76 9.36 -3.15 -0.58
N LEU A 77 8.08 -3.37 -0.89
CA LEU A 77 7.55 -3.11 -2.22
C LEU A 77 7.17 -1.63 -2.31
N VAL A 78 7.53 -0.98 -3.41
CA VAL A 78 7.23 0.44 -3.64
C VAL A 78 6.41 0.56 -4.90
N ALA A 79 5.29 1.24 -4.83
CA ALA A 79 4.44 1.62 -5.95
C ALA A 79 4.50 3.14 -6.12
N ASP A 80 4.93 3.60 -7.29
CA ASP A 80 4.97 4.99 -7.68
C ASP A 80 4.69 5.13 -9.19
N ALA A 81 4.60 6.38 -9.67
CA ALA A 81 4.29 6.68 -11.06
C ALA A 81 5.33 6.14 -12.07
N GLY A 82 6.53 5.77 -11.62
CA GLY A 82 7.60 5.24 -12.45
C GLY A 82 7.57 3.71 -12.61
N ASN A 83 6.94 2.99 -11.67
CA ASN A 83 7.02 1.52 -11.64
C ASN A 83 5.66 0.78 -11.57
N GLU A 84 4.58 1.46 -11.19
CA GLU A 84 3.26 0.85 -11.03
C GLU A 84 2.28 1.48 -12.03
N PRO A 85 1.90 0.75 -13.11
CA PRO A 85 1.03 1.27 -14.17
C PRO A 85 -0.31 1.81 -13.67
N ASP A 86 -0.83 1.20 -12.61
CA ASP A 86 -2.14 1.53 -12.04
C ASP A 86 -2.06 2.62 -10.97
N PHE A 87 -0.85 3.11 -10.66
CA PHE A 87 -0.62 4.09 -9.58
C PHE A 87 -1.44 5.36 -9.76
N ALA A 88 -1.47 5.94 -10.97
CA ALA A 88 -2.19 7.19 -11.21
C ALA A 88 -3.70 7.05 -10.97
N ALA A 89 -4.30 5.92 -11.39
CA ALA A 89 -5.71 5.65 -11.17
C ALA A 89 -6.01 5.33 -9.70
N PHE A 90 -5.09 4.61 -9.03
CA PHE A 90 -5.19 4.29 -7.61
C PHE A 90 -5.15 5.55 -6.75
N THR A 91 -4.18 6.44 -7.00
CA THR A 91 -4.06 7.70 -6.26
C THR A 91 -5.17 8.69 -6.58
N HIS A 92 -5.77 8.61 -7.77
CA HIS A 92 -6.92 9.43 -8.10
C HIS A 92 -8.09 9.14 -7.16
N LEU A 93 -8.41 7.86 -6.93
CA LEU A 93 -9.47 7.44 -6.02
C LEU A 93 -9.13 7.84 -4.58
N LEU A 94 -7.91 7.56 -4.12
CA LEU A 94 -7.40 8.02 -2.82
C LEU A 94 -7.37 9.55 -2.61
N THR A 95 -7.81 10.38 -3.57
CA THR A 95 -7.74 11.84 -3.48
C THR A 95 -8.96 12.57 -4.05
N ASP A 96 -10.04 11.88 -4.41
CA ASP A 96 -11.12 12.47 -5.21
C ASP A 96 -12.27 13.11 -4.42
N GLY A 97 -12.28 13.02 -3.09
CA GLY A 97 -13.36 13.52 -2.25
C GLY A 97 -14.41 12.47 -1.87
N VAL A 98 -14.20 11.19 -2.20
CA VAL A 98 -15.09 10.07 -1.90
C VAL A 98 -14.41 9.04 -0.96
N ASP A 99 -15.20 8.38 -0.11
CA ASP A 99 -14.71 7.33 0.80
C ASP A 99 -14.88 5.97 0.12
N GLU A 100 -13.90 5.56 -0.70
CA GLU A 100 -13.83 4.25 -1.34
C GLU A 100 -13.63 3.11 -0.35
N GLU A 101 -13.87 1.88 -0.82
CA GLU A 101 -13.42 0.69 -0.11
C GLU A 101 -11.96 0.37 -0.46
N ALA A 102 -11.10 0.33 0.56
CA ALA A 102 -9.73 -0.15 0.47
C ALA A 102 -9.67 -1.61 0.93
N THR A 103 -9.13 -2.48 0.10
CA THR A 103 -9.09 -3.93 0.32
C THR A 103 -7.67 -4.44 0.15
N TRP A 104 -7.13 -5.10 1.17
CA TRP A 104 -5.87 -5.83 1.01
C TRP A 104 -6.17 -7.29 0.76
N CYS A 105 -5.43 -7.90 -0.17
CA CYS A 105 -5.61 -9.28 -0.56
C CYS A 105 -4.28 -10.03 -0.52
N VAL A 106 -4.34 -11.28 -0.06
CA VAL A 106 -3.19 -12.19 -0.05
C VAL A 106 -3.59 -13.49 -0.74
N PHE A 107 -2.78 -13.87 -1.72
CA PHE A 107 -2.99 -15.07 -2.53
C PHE A 107 -1.78 -15.97 -2.50
N LEU A 108 -2.00 -17.28 -2.45
CA LEU A 108 -1.01 -18.24 -2.91
C LEU A 108 -0.88 -18.15 -4.43
N GLU A 109 0.35 -18.02 -4.91
CA GLU A 109 0.69 -17.94 -6.33
C GLU A 109 0.04 -19.09 -7.09
N ASN A 110 -0.76 -18.78 -8.11
CA ASN A 110 -1.48 -19.72 -8.98
C ASN A 110 -2.51 -20.64 -8.30
N VAL A 111 -2.91 -20.36 -7.05
CA VAL A 111 -3.88 -21.19 -6.32
C VAL A 111 -5.15 -20.43 -5.98
N GLY A 112 -5.02 -19.32 -5.24
CA GLY A 112 -6.17 -18.59 -4.72
C GLY A 112 -5.85 -17.94 -3.38
N GLY A 113 -6.83 -17.25 -2.82
CA GLY A 113 -6.64 -16.41 -1.65
C GLY A 113 -7.89 -15.68 -1.24
N GLY A 114 -7.72 -14.67 -0.40
CA GLY A 114 -8.79 -13.82 0.08
C GLY A 114 -8.28 -12.44 0.43
N GLY A 115 -9.21 -11.58 0.83
CA GLY A 115 -8.89 -10.23 1.28
C GLY A 115 -9.92 -9.74 2.28
N GLU A 116 -9.58 -8.63 2.89
CA GLU A 116 -10.44 -7.91 3.82
C GLU A 116 -10.51 -6.45 3.37
N GLY A 117 -11.72 -5.92 3.31
CA GLY A 117 -12.03 -4.59 2.81
C GLY A 117 -12.70 -3.74 3.88
N ARG A 118 -12.38 -2.45 3.89
CA ARG A 118 -13.00 -1.45 4.76
C ARG A 118 -13.00 -0.10 4.02
N PRO A 119 -13.94 0.81 4.32
CA PRO A 119 -13.85 2.19 3.82
C PRO A 119 -12.48 2.78 4.13
N GLU A 120 -11.88 3.51 3.20
CA GLU A 120 -10.54 4.06 3.33
C GLU A 120 -10.41 5.00 4.54
N SER A 121 -11.50 5.67 4.92
CA SER A 121 -11.60 6.45 6.15
C SER A 121 -11.40 5.63 7.41
N GLN A 122 -11.85 4.37 7.40
CA GLN A 122 -11.62 3.43 8.49
C GLN A 122 -10.26 2.76 8.38
N PHE A 123 -9.84 2.45 7.15
CA PHE A 123 -8.58 1.77 6.88
C PHE A 123 -7.39 2.66 7.30
N PHE A 124 -7.26 3.87 6.75
CA PHE A 124 -6.08 4.74 6.94
C PHE A 124 -6.18 5.72 8.13
N ALA A 125 -7.37 5.94 8.70
CA ALA A 125 -7.55 6.90 9.80
C ALA A 125 -7.91 6.26 11.14
N GLY A 126 -8.34 4.99 11.12
CA GLY A 126 -8.95 4.34 12.27
C GLY A 126 -10.19 5.07 12.82
N ARG A 127 -10.88 5.91 12.03
CA ARG A 127 -12.06 6.70 12.46
C ARG A 127 -13.24 6.54 11.50
N PRO A 128 -14.42 6.10 11.98
CA PRO A 128 -15.62 6.07 11.16
C PRO A 128 -16.22 7.47 10.94
N GLY A 129 -16.61 7.79 9.70
CA GLY A 129 -17.57 8.86 9.39
C GLY A 129 -17.02 10.26 9.08
N THR A 130 -15.70 10.44 8.94
CA THR A 130 -15.07 11.64 8.36
C THR A 130 -13.74 11.24 7.72
N ALA A 131 -13.64 11.27 6.39
CA ALA A 131 -12.48 10.76 5.65
C ALA A 131 -11.22 11.64 5.81
N PRO A 132 -10.03 11.07 6.03
CA PRO A 132 -8.84 11.46 5.29
C PRO A 132 -8.90 10.81 3.92
N ASP A 133 -9.53 11.51 3.02
CA ASP A 133 -9.61 11.23 1.59
C ASP A 133 -8.29 11.52 0.87
N PHE A 134 -7.25 11.89 1.61
CA PHE A 134 -6.07 12.62 1.10
C PHE A 134 -6.33 13.70 0.02
N ALA A 135 -7.56 14.21 -0.20
CA ALA A 135 -7.95 15.07 -1.33
C ALA A 135 -7.24 16.44 -1.40
N SER A 136 -6.48 16.77 -0.37
CA SER A 136 -5.62 17.96 -0.30
C SER A 136 -4.14 17.63 -0.42
N TYR A 137 -3.79 16.39 -0.74
CA TYR A 137 -2.44 15.88 -0.88
C TYR A 137 -2.19 15.35 -2.29
N THR A 138 -0.95 15.47 -2.71
CA THR A 138 -0.40 14.67 -3.80
C THR A 138 0.25 13.42 -3.19
N ILE A 139 -0.14 12.24 -3.66
CA ILE A 139 0.48 10.97 -3.23
C ILE A 139 1.75 10.75 -4.06
N ASP A 140 2.89 10.61 -3.37
CA ASP A 140 4.19 10.42 -4.00
C ASP A 140 4.48 8.95 -4.29
N ARG A 141 4.15 8.09 -3.32
CA ARG A 141 4.30 6.63 -3.41
C ARG A 141 3.49 5.92 -2.33
N VAL A 142 3.24 4.65 -2.57
CA VAL A 142 2.72 3.71 -1.56
C VAL A 142 3.75 2.62 -1.36
N GLU A 143 3.94 2.19 -0.13
CA GLU A 143 4.87 1.12 0.23
C GLU A 143 4.09 -0.02 0.88
N PHE A 144 4.48 -1.26 0.58
CA PHE A 144 4.15 -2.42 1.41
C PHE A 144 5.45 -2.92 2.05
N GLN A 145 5.60 -2.63 3.35
CA GLN A 145 6.73 -3.04 4.16
C GLN A 145 6.43 -4.41 4.75
N ILE A 146 7.15 -5.43 4.31
CA ILE A 146 6.92 -6.82 4.71
C ILE A 146 7.57 -7.02 6.07
N ASP A 147 6.79 -7.35 7.10
CA ASP A 147 7.31 -7.66 8.42
C ASP A 147 7.70 -9.14 8.52
N SER A 148 6.84 -10.02 7.99
CA SER A 148 7.11 -11.46 7.97
C SER A 148 6.40 -12.20 6.84
N VAL A 149 7.05 -13.22 6.30
CA VAL A 149 6.50 -14.16 5.31
C VAL A 149 6.72 -15.59 5.80
N LEU A 150 5.73 -16.44 5.60
CA LEU A 150 5.84 -17.88 5.76
C LEU A 150 5.17 -18.56 4.57
N ILE A 151 5.90 -19.46 3.91
CA ILE A 151 5.33 -20.37 2.90
C ILE A 151 5.91 -21.76 3.15
N ALA A 152 5.08 -22.68 3.63
CA ALA A 152 5.56 -23.99 4.08
C ALA A 152 4.82 -25.15 3.39
N SER A 153 5.59 -26.01 2.71
CA SER A 153 5.14 -27.29 2.14
C SER A 153 6.13 -28.42 2.54
N PRO A 154 5.68 -29.55 3.11
CA PRO A 154 4.32 -29.78 3.59
C PRO A 154 4.01 -28.84 4.76
N GLY A 155 2.87 -28.16 4.69
CA GLY A 155 2.31 -27.40 5.81
C GLY A 155 1.63 -28.35 6.80
N SER A 156 0.43 -28.00 7.24
CA SER A 156 -0.38 -28.82 8.14
C SER A 156 -0.75 -30.19 7.58
N ASP A 157 -0.73 -30.34 6.25
CA ASP A 157 -0.77 -31.62 5.52
C ASP A 157 -1.83 -32.60 6.05
N GLN A 158 -3.07 -32.10 6.11
CA GLN A 158 -4.23 -32.81 6.67
C GLN A 158 -4.50 -34.16 5.99
N ASN A 159 -4.11 -34.29 4.72
CA ASN A 159 -4.27 -35.51 3.93
C ASN A 159 -3.05 -36.44 3.95
N HIS A 160 -1.95 -36.02 4.59
CA HIS A 160 -0.68 -36.75 4.65
C HIS A 160 -0.11 -37.14 3.27
N ASP A 161 -0.32 -36.28 2.26
CA ASP A 161 0.11 -36.52 0.88
C ASP A 161 1.26 -35.59 0.46
N GLY A 162 1.66 -34.67 1.35
CA GLY A 162 2.75 -33.73 1.13
C GLY A 162 2.41 -32.56 0.21
N ILE A 163 1.13 -32.41 -0.19
CA ILE A 163 0.70 -31.42 -1.19
C ILE A 163 0.21 -30.13 -0.52
N TRP A 164 -0.11 -30.14 0.78
CA TRP A 164 -0.64 -28.96 1.46
C TRP A 164 0.42 -27.87 1.67
N THR A 165 0.06 -26.61 1.39
CA THR A 165 0.86 -25.43 1.72
C THR A 165 0.13 -24.55 2.72
N ASP A 166 0.76 -24.25 3.85
CA ASP A 166 0.33 -23.18 4.75
C ASP A 166 1.08 -21.89 4.40
N TYR A 167 0.42 -20.75 4.58
CA TYR A 167 1.04 -19.45 4.39
C TYR A 167 0.60 -18.40 5.41
N TYR A 168 1.49 -17.45 5.63
CA TYR A 168 1.23 -16.24 6.39
C TYR A 168 2.03 -15.07 5.82
N LEU A 169 1.42 -13.90 5.81
CA LEU A 169 2.02 -12.64 5.43
C LEU A 169 1.59 -11.58 6.45
N ALA A 170 2.55 -10.85 6.99
CA ALA A 170 2.31 -9.67 7.80
C ALA A 170 3.18 -8.53 7.27
N GLY A 171 2.64 -7.32 7.36
CA GLY A 171 3.37 -6.13 6.99
C GLY A 171 2.55 -4.88 7.22
N ARG A 172 2.97 -3.81 6.54
CA ARG A 172 2.38 -2.49 6.70
C ARG A 172 2.27 -1.79 5.36
N VAL A 173 1.08 -1.26 5.09
CA VAL A 173 0.86 -0.32 3.99
C VAL A 173 1.20 1.08 4.48
N VAL A 174 2.10 1.77 3.78
CA VAL A 174 2.49 3.15 4.10
C VAL A 174 2.24 4.05 2.91
N VAL A 175 1.43 5.09 3.12
CA VAL A 175 1.13 6.10 2.10
C VAL A 175 1.99 7.32 2.34
N TRP A 176 2.71 7.76 1.32
CA TRP A 176 3.57 8.94 1.36
C TRP A 176 3.05 10.02 0.43
N GLY A 177 3.08 11.26 0.87
CA GLY A 177 2.63 12.38 0.06
C GLY A 177 2.97 13.75 0.66
N HIS A 178 2.56 14.80 -0.03
CA HIS A 178 2.76 16.19 0.35
C HIS A 178 1.56 17.05 -0.02
N ARG A 179 1.53 18.29 0.47
CA ARG A 179 0.51 19.29 0.09
C ARG A 179 1.03 20.25 -0.94
#